data_AF-A0A7C3C8D3-F1
#
_entry.id   AF-A0A7C3C8D3-F1
#
_cell.length_a   1.000
_cell.length_b   1.000
_cell.length_c   1.000
_cell.angle_alpha   90.00
_cell.angle_beta   90.00
_cell.angle_gamma   90.00
#
_symmetry.space_group_name_H-M   'P 1'
#
loop_
_entity.id
_entity.type
_entity.pdbx_description
1 polymer ?
#
loop_
_entity_poly.entity_id
_entity_poly.type
_entity_poly.pdbx_seq_one_letter_code
_entity_poly.pdbx_strand_id
1 'polypeptide(L)' 'MSSKKQIPTIIEIPKSELKELDKLIRTYRNKHIRNSQEIVDKVFEDNPTLLPKIKKGKVSKSIAELREIVWNEYLKDEV' A
#
# COMPACT_ATOMS: atom_id res chain seq x y z
N MET A 1 45.81 -15.48 -24.49
CA MET A 1 45.45 -15.62 -23.05
C MET A 1 44.25 -14.72 -22.80
N SER A 2 43.07 -15.29 -22.56
CA SER A 2 41.83 -14.52 -22.46
C SER A 2 41.69 -13.94 -21.05
N SER A 3 41.71 -12.61 -20.93
CA SER A 3 41.46 -11.89 -19.69
C SER A 3 40.04 -12.22 -19.20
N LYS A 4 39.95 -13.01 -18.12
CA LYS A 4 38.68 -13.27 -17.43
C LYS A 4 38.11 -11.92 -16.98
N LYS A 5 37.05 -11.47 -17.64
CA LYS A 5 36.24 -10.32 -17.20
C LYS A 5 35.77 -10.62 -15.78
N GLN A 6 36.30 -9.91 -14.79
CA GLN A 6 35.79 -9.98 -13.42
C GLN A 6 34.37 -9.43 -13.45
N ILE A 7 33.40 -10.30 -13.21
CA ILE A 7 32.00 -9.92 -13.01
C ILE A 7 31.98 -9.06 -11.74
N PRO A 8 31.35 -7.86 -11.73
CA PRO A 8 31.31 -7.02 -10.55
C PRO A 8 30.69 -7.78 -9.38
N THR A 9 31.37 -7.78 -8.24
CA THR A 9 30.84 -8.32 -6.98
C THR A 9 29.53 -7.61 -6.68
N ILE A 10 28.44 -8.37 -6.54
CA ILE A 10 27.18 -7.86 -5.99
C ILE A 10 27.50 -7.49 -4.54
N ILE A 11 27.69 -6.20 -4.28
CA ILE A 11 27.91 -5.69 -2.93
C ILE A 11 26.57 -5.83 -2.20
N GLU A 12 26.46 -6.83 -1.34
CA GLU A 12 25.33 -6.94 -0.43
C GLU A 12 25.32 -5.71 0.48
N ILE A 13 24.16 -5.05 0.60
CA ILE A 13 23.98 -3.93 1.51
C ILE A 13 24.26 -4.44 2.93
N PRO A 14 25.15 -3.79 3.70
CA PRO A 14 25.40 -4.17 5.09
C PRO A 14 24.10 -4.24 5.89
N LYS A 15 23.96 -5.26 6.74
CA LYS A 15 22.74 -5.47 7.55
C LYS A 15 22.35 -4.25 8.40
N SER A 16 23.32 -3.45 8.82
CA SER A 16 23.09 -2.19 9.55
C SER A 16 22.41 -1.13 8.68
N GLU A 17 22.86 -0.96 7.43
CA GLU A 17 22.27 0.00 6.49
C GLU A 17 20.87 -0.43 6.08
N LEU A 18 20.65 -1.73 5.90
CA LEU A 18 19.32 -2.29 5.61
C LEU A 18 18.31 -2.00 6.73
N LYS A 19 18.75 -2.09 8.01
CA LYS A 19 17.91 -1.75 9.16
C LYS A 19 17.54 -0.26 9.20
N GLU A 20 18.49 0.62 8.90
CA GLU A 20 18.23 2.07 8.86
C GLU A 20 17.30 2.42 7.69
N LEU A 21 17.48 1.78 6.53
CA LEU A 21 16.57 1.91 5.40
C LEU A 21 15.15 1.45 5.76
N ASP A 22 15.00 0.29 6.39
CA ASP A 22 13.70 -0.22 6.85
C ASP A 22 13.02 0.75 7.83
N LYS A 23 13.80 1.32 8.76
CA LYS A 23 13.31 2.31 9.72
C LYS A 23 12.88 3.59 9.02
N LEU A 24 13.64 4.04 8.04
CA LEU A 24 13.31 5.21 7.22
C LEU A 24 11.98 4.97 6.49
N ILE A 25 11.86 3.87 5.75
CA ILE A 25 10.65 3.49 5.01
C ILE A 25 9.42 3.45 5.94
N ARG A 26 9.54 2.80 7.11
CA ARG A 26 8.45 2.72 8.08
C ARG A 26 8.04 4.09 8.62
N THR A 27 9.02 4.95 8.92
CA THR A 27 8.75 6.30 9.44
C THR A 27 7.98 7.13 8.43
N TYR A 28 8.38 7.12 7.17
CA TYR A 28 7.68 7.85 6.11
C TYR A 28 6.31 7.24 5.80
N ARG A 29 6.20 5.90 5.73
CA ARG A 29 4.91 5.22 5.55
C ARG A 29 3.91 5.65 6.62
N ASN A 30 4.29 5.60 7.89
CA ASN A 30 3.39 5.99 9.00
C ASN A 30 3.00 7.47 8.97
N LYS A 31 3.82 8.33 8.36
CA LYS A 31 3.58 9.77 8.29
C LYS A 31 2.69 10.16 7.10
N HIS A 32 2.80 9.44 5.99
CA HIS A 32 2.21 9.84 4.71
C HIS A 32 1.05 8.94 4.27
N ILE A 33 1.01 7.69 4.73
CA ILE A 33 -0.03 6.74 4.39
C ILE A 33 -0.99 6.60 5.57
N ARG A 34 -2.25 6.96 5.34
CA ARG A 34 -3.33 6.82 6.32
C ARG A 34 -3.53 5.35 6.68
N ASN A 35 -4.06 5.11 7.88
CA ASN A 35 -4.38 3.74 8.27
C ASN A 35 -5.59 3.23 7.47
N SER A 36 -5.73 1.90 7.36
CA SER A 36 -6.78 1.30 6.53
C SER A 36 -8.20 1.68 6.97
N GLN A 37 -8.42 1.92 8.26
CA GLN A 37 -9.74 2.30 8.78
C GLN A 37 -10.10 3.72 8.33
N GLU A 38 -9.17 4.67 8.43
CA GLU A 38 -9.36 6.05 7.96
C GLU A 38 -9.73 6.11 6.48
N ILE A 39 -9.08 5.29 5.65
CA ILE A 39 -9.37 5.20 4.22
C ILE A 39 -10.78 4.66 3.98
N VAL A 40 -11.15 3.58 4.68
CA VAL A 40 -12.48 2.96 4.55
C VAL A 40 -13.57 3.91 5.04
N ASP A 41 -13.37 4.57 6.18
CA ASP A 41 -14.30 5.55 6.74
C ASP A 41 -14.51 6.71 5.77
N LYS A 42 -13.41 7.24 5.20
CA LYS A 42 -13.48 8.30 4.20
C LYS A 42 -14.30 7.89 2.97
N VAL A 43 -14.11 6.67 2.48
CA VAL A 43 -14.89 6.15 1.35
C VAL A 43 -16.38 6.06 1.68
N PHE A 44 -16.74 5.66 2.91
CA PHE A 44 -18.14 5.62 3.33
C PHE A 44 -18.76 7.00 3.52
N GLU A 45 -18.00 7.97 4.03
CA GLU A 45 -18.41 9.37 4.13
C GLU A 45 -18.71 9.97 2.76
N ASP A 46 -17.81 9.75 1.79
CA ASP A 46 -17.93 10.28 0.43
C ASP A 46 -19.00 9.54 -0.40
N ASN A 47 -19.38 8.31 0.00
CA ASN A 47 -20.32 7.46 -0.71
C ASN A 47 -21.43 6.90 0.20
N PRO A 48 -22.33 7.75 0.74
CA PRO A 48 -23.32 7.35 1.75
C PRO A 48 -24.32 6.28 1.28
N THR A 49 -24.43 6.07 -0.03
CA THR A 49 -25.34 5.06 -0.62
C THR A 49 -24.80 3.62 -0.56
N LEU A 50 -23.50 3.43 -0.25
CA LEU A 50 -22.87 2.11 -0.22
C LEU A 50 -23.38 1.25 0.94
N LEU A 51 -23.50 1.81 2.16
CA LEU A 51 -24.00 1.08 3.33
C LEU A 51 -25.43 0.54 3.12
N PRO A 52 -26.40 1.33 2.63
CA PRO A 52 -27.72 0.81 2.26
C PRO A 52 -27.69 -0.30 1.20
N LYS A 53 -26.78 -0.24 0.21
CA LYS A 53 -26.65 -1.29 -0.82
C LYS A 53 -26.15 -2.61 -0.25
N ILE A 54 -25.18 -2.55 0.67
CA ILE A 54 -24.66 -3.73 1.38
C ILE A 54 -25.78 -4.38 2.22
N LYS A 55 -26.54 -3.57 2.96
CA LYS A 55 -27.67 -4.04 3.80
C LYS A 55 -28.79 -4.73 3.00
N LYS A 56 -28.91 -4.46 1.69
CA LYS A 56 -29.89 -5.12 0.79
C LYS A 56 -29.50 -6.55 0.35
N GLY A 57 -28.44 -7.13 0.91
CA GLY A 57 -28.13 -8.56 0.77
C GLY A 57 -27.22 -8.92 -0.41
N LYS A 58 -26.74 -7.96 -1.21
CA LYS A 58 -25.77 -8.20 -2.28
C LYS A 58 -24.33 -8.08 -1.77
N VAL A 59 -24.01 -8.79 -0.68
CA VAL A 59 -22.78 -8.58 0.09
C VAL A 59 -21.53 -8.80 -0.75
N SER A 60 -21.38 -9.95 -1.42
CA SER A 60 -20.17 -10.27 -2.20
C SER A 60 -19.91 -9.31 -3.35
N LYS A 61 -20.97 -8.91 -4.08
CA LYS A 61 -20.86 -7.91 -5.15
C LYS A 61 -20.47 -6.54 -4.59
N SER A 62 -21.06 -6.14 -3.47
CA SER A 62 -20.76 -4.86 -2.83
C SER A 62 -19.33 -4.81 -2.31
N ILE A 63 -18.79 -5.92 -1.79
CA ILE A 63 -17.38 -6.03 -1.36
C ILE A 63 -16.44 -5.88 -2.56
N ALA A 64 -16.75 -6.52 -3.69
CA ALA A 64 -15.93 -6.42 -4.89
C ALA A 64 -15.86 -4.98 -5.42
N GLU A 65 -17.00 -4.29 -5.50
CA GLU A 65 -17.08 -2.87 -5.89
C GLU A 65 -16.36 -1.96 -4.88
N LEU A 66 -16.54 -2.21 -3.58
CA LEU A 66 -15.90 -1.41 -2.52
C LEU A 66 -14.37 -1.51 -2.56
N ARG A 67 -13.82 -2.68 -2.90
CA ARG A 67 -12.36 -2.88 -2.99
C ARG A 67 -11.72 -1.93 -3.99
N GLU A 68 -12.33 -1.73 -5.15
CA GLU A 68 -11.79 -0.84 -6.18
C GLU A 68 -11.81 0.62 -5.70
N ILE A 69 -12.90 1.05 -5.05
CA ILE A 69 -13.05 2.41 -4.55
C ILE A 69 -12.03 2.69 -3.43
N VAL A 70 -11.92 1.77 -2.46
CA VAL A 70 -10.96 1.87 -1.36
C VAL A 70 -9.51 1.83 -1.86
N TRP A 71 -9.22 1.02 -2.87
CA TRP A 71 -7.89 0.97 -3.49
C TRP A 71 -7.52 2.31 -4.14
N ASN A 72 -8.44 2.90 -4.90
CA ASN A 72 -8.23 4.21 -5.52
C ASN A 72 -8.03 5.33 -4.48
N GLU A 73 -8.69 5.25 -3.32
CA GLU A 73 -8.47 6.19 -2.22
C GLU A 73 -7.09 5.99 -1.57
N TYR A 74 -6.68 4.75 -1.30
CA TYR A 74 -5.35 4.43 -0.77
C TYR A 74 -4.23 4.94 -1.68
N LEU A 75 -4.37 4.78 -3.00
CA LEU A 75 -3.36 5.22 -3.97
C LEU A 75 -3.08 6.73 -3.90
N LYS A 76 -3.99 7.55 -3.39
CA LYS A 76 -3.74 9.00 -3.19
C LYS A 76 -2.61 9.27 -2.19
N ASP A 77 -2.36 8.33 -1.28
CA ASP A 77 -1.31 8.45 -0.27
C ASP A 77 0.02 7.83 -0.72
N GLU A 78 -0.02 6.91 -1.70
CA GLU A 78 1.15 6.16 -2.19
C GLU A 78 1.86 6.82 -3.38
N VAL A 79 1.23 7.79 -4.06
CA VAL A 79 1.73 8.50 -5.26
C VAL A 79 2.77 9.57 -4.94
#